data_AF-A0A1C6H0T8-F1
#
_entry.id   AF-A0A1C6H0T8-F1
#
_cell.length_a   1.000
_cell.length_b   1.000
_cell.length_c   1.000
_cell.angle_alpha   90.00
_cell.angle_beta   90.00
_cell.angle_gamma   90.00
#
_symmetry.space_group_name_H-M   'P 1'
#
loop_
_entity.id
_entity.type
_entity.pdbx_description
1 polymer ?
#
loop_
_entity_poly.entity_id
_entity_poly.type
_entity_poly.pdbx_seq_one_letter_code
_entity_poly.pdbx_strand_id
1 'polypeptide(L)'
;MEYNGEFNPWPDETSMPKLSAEVYLDGDFYLTAGEKKLLAQVEEVYDKIVVVLNIGGVIDLSWIKRDDKIGAALYGGQGGMEGGTAMAQVLCGLVNPSGKLADTFAARLEDYPSTENFHESVEYVDYTEDRLVSVLVRILTRFYVRR
;
A
#
# COMPACT_ATOMS: atom_id res chain seq x y z
N MET A 1 -7.52 -16.94 -10.73
CA MET A 1 -8.86 -17.12 -11.36
C MET A 1 -9.85 -16.82 -10.26
N GLU A 2 -10.38 -15.60 -10.17
CA GLU A 2 -11.43 -15.32 -9.18
C GLU A 2 -12.70 -16.07 -9.59
N TYR A 3 -13.29 -16.81 -8.65
CA TYR A 3 -14.57 -17.47 -8.83
C TYR A 3 -15.67 -16.40 -8.99
N ASN A 4 -16.33 -16.35 -10.14
CA ASN A 4 -17.34 -15.32 -10.44
C ASN A 4 -18.79 -15.86 -10.42
N GLY A 5 -19.07 -16.87 -9.59
CA GLY A 5 -20.42 -17.40 -9.35
C GLY A 5 -21.35 -16.45 -8.56
N GLU A 6 -21.13 -15.14 -8.59
CA GLU A 6 -21.90 -14.17 -7.82
C GLU A 6 -23.16 -13.74 -8.56
N PHE A 7 -24.29 -13.92 -7.89
CA PHE A 7 -25.51 -13.16 -8.16
C PHE A 7 -25.18 -11.67 -8.04
N ASN A 8 -25.13 -10.96 -9.17
CA ASN A 8 -25.02 -9.51 -9.18
C ASN A 8 -26.44 -8.91 -9.14
N PRO A 9 -26.90 -8.33 -8.00
CA PRO A 9 -28.19 -7.66 -7.94
C PRO A 9 -28.29 -6.41 -8.83
N TRP A 10 -27.15 -5.91 -9.33
CA TRP A 10 -27.01 -4.68 -10.10
C TRP A 10 -26.32 -4.96 -11.45
N PRO A 11 -27.02 -5.59 -12.42
CA PRO A 11 -26.44 -6.09 -13.67
C PRO A 11 -25.84 -5.01 -14.58
N ASP A 12 -26.18 -3.74 -14.36
CA ASP A 12 -25.67 -2.56 -15.05
C ASP A 12 -24.46 -1.92 -14.35
N GLU A 13 -24.23 -2.22 -13.07
CA GLU A 13 -22.99 -1.88 -12.38
C GLU A 13 -21.92 -2.89 -12.81
N THR A 14 -20.89 -2.40 -13.50
CA THR A 14 -19.70 -3.18 -13.82
C THR A 14 -19.25 -3.89 -12.56
N SER A 15 -19.16 -5.23 -12.58
CA SER A 15 -18.73 -5.97 -11.40
C SER A 15 -17.37 -5.42 -10.95
N MET A 16 -17.31 -4.84 -9.75
CA MET A 16 -16.10 -4.21 -9.19
C MET A 16 -14.82 -5.04 -9.36
N PRO A 17 -14.85 -6.40 -9.30
CA PRO A 17 -13.68 -7.22 -9.60
C PRO A 17 -13.10 -7.02 -11.01
N LYS A 18 -13.94 -6.86 -12.03
CA LYS A 18 -13.48 -6.63 -13.42
C LYS A 18 -12.78 -5.28 -13.55
N LEU A 19 -13.39 -4.21 -13.02
CA LEU A 19 -12.78 -2.88 -13.02
C LEU A 19 -11.47 -2.87 -12.23
N SER A 20 -11.45 -3.52 -11.06
CA SER A 20 -10.25 -3.66 -10.25
C SER A 20 -9.14 -4.36 -11.04
N ALA A 21 -9.44 -5.48 -11.70
CA ALA A 21 -8.46 -6.23 -12.49
C ALA A 21 -7.91 -5.43 -13.69
N GLU A 22 -8.71 -4.53 -14.27
CA GLU A 22 -8.26 -3.63 -15.34
C GLU A 22 -7.37 -2.50 -14.83
N VAL A 23 -7.67 -1.95 -13.65
CA VAL A 23 -6.91 -0.84 -13.04
C VAL A 23 -5.62 -1.32 -12.40
N TYR A 24 -5.67 -2.45 -11.68
CA TYR A 24 -4.59 -3.02 -10.88
C TYR A 24 -4.01 -4.28 -11.54
N LEU A 25 -3.45 -4.12 -12.74
CA LEU A 25 -2.87 -5.21 -13.53
C LEU A 25 -1.81 -6.04 -12.77
N ASP A 26 -1.02 -5.38 -11.93
CA ASP A 26 0.04 -6.01 -11.12
C ASP A 26 -0.43 -6.33 -9.68
N GLY A 27 -1.72 -6.12 -9.37
CA GLY A 27 -2.26 -6.13 -8.00
C GLY A 27 -2.31 -4.74 -7.36
N ASP A 28 -3.14 -4.61 -6.33
CA ASP A 28 -3.41 -3.35 -5.61
C ASP A 28 -2.28 -2.92 -4.65
N PHE A 29 -1.30 -3.80 -4.42
CA PHE A 29 -0.08 -3.49 -3.67
C PHE A 29 0.86 -2.54 -4.43
N TYR A 30 0.79 -2.46 -5.76
CA TYR A 30 1.70 -1.64 -6.55
C TYR A 30 1.01 -0.40 -7.12
N LEU A 31 1.80 0.65 -7.40
CA LEU A 31 1.31 1.78 -8.19
C LEU A 31 0.80 1.30 -9.55
N THR A 32 -0.36 1.83 -9.94
CA THR A 32 -0.94 1.64 -11.26
C THR A 32 -0.02 2.20 -12.34
N ALA A 33 -0.22 1.76 -13.60
CA ALA A 33 0.52 2.31 -14.73
C ALA A 33 0.33 3.83 -14.88
N GLY A 34 -0.86 4.33 -14.54
CA GLY A 34 -1.17 5.76 -14.54
C GLY A 34 -0.38 6.54 -13.50
N GLU A 35 -0.31 6.04 -12.27
CA GLU A 35 0.46 6.67 -11.18
C GLU A 35 1.96 6.66 -11.46
N LYS A 36 2.50 5.54 -11.97
CA LYS A 36 3.91 5.46 -12.41
C LYS A 36 4.23 6.48 -13.50
N LYS A 37 3.33 6.66 -14.47
CA LYS A 37 3.48 7.65 -15.55
C LYS A 37 3.43 9.07 -15.00
N LEU A 38 2.49 9.38 -14.11
CA LEU A 38 2.38 10.70 -13.48
C LEU A 38 3.66 11.02 -12.70
N LEU A 39 4.18 10.06 -11.94
CA LEU A 39 5.41 10.23 -11.18
C LEU A 39 6.59 10.59 -12.12
N ALA A 40 6.78 9.84 -13.21
CA ALA A 40 7.82 10.13 -14.19
C ALA A 40 7.69 11.54 -14.80
N GLN A 41 6.46 11.99 -15.09
CA GLN A 41 6.22 13.35 -15.60
C GLN A 41 6.56 14.45 -14.59
N VAL A 42 6.32 14.20 -13.29
CA VAL A 42 6.68 15.15 -12.23
C VAL A 42 8.20 15.17 -12.02
N GLU A 43 8.85 14.02 -12.05
CA GLU A 43 10.32 13.87 -11.94
C GLU A 43 11.07 14.58 -13.08
N GLU A 44 10.49 14.66 -14.28
CA GLU A 44 11.06 15.41 -15.41
C GLU A 44 11.09 16.93 -15.17
N VAL A 45 10.18 17.46 -14.36
CA VAL A 45 9.95 18.90 -14.19
C VAL A 45 10.50 19.44 -12.88
N TYR A 46 10.50 18.63 -11.81
CA TYR A 46 10.82 19.07 -10.46
C TYR A 46 11.96 18.25 -9.84
N ASP A 47 12.87 18.92 -9.14
CA ASP A 47 14.00 18.29 -8.43
C ASP A 47 13.78 18.17 -6.92
N LYS A 48 12.64 18.65 -6.42
CA LYS A 48 12.25 18.56 -5.00
C LYS A 48 10.78 18.20 -4.90
N ILE A 49 10.52 16.95 -4.58
CA ILE A 49 9.18 16.37 -4.58
C ILE A 49 8.81 15.96 -3.15
N VAL A 50 7.57 16.25 -2.76
CA VAL A 50 6.94 15.71 -1.56
C VAL A 50 5.76 14.87 -1.98
N VAL A 51 5.73 13.61 -1.54
CA VAL A 51 4.66 12.68 -1.86
C VAL A 51 3.65 12.64 -0.71
N VAL A 52 2.35 12.63 -1.04
CA VAL A 52 1.27 12.42 -0.07
C VAL A 52 0.58 11.09 -0.38
N LEU A 53 0.67 10.14 0.54
CA LEU A 53 0.08 8.80 0.42
C LEU A 53 -1.34 8.81 1.01
N ASN A 54 -2.32 8.97 0.14
CA ASN A 54 -3.74 8.81 0.45
C ASN A 54 -4.20 7.37 0.09
N ILE A 55 -3.77 6.41 0.91
CA ILE A 55 -3.95 4.98 0.66
C ILE A 55 -4.68 4.32 1.84
N GLY A 56 -5.57 3.37 1.54
CA GLY A 56 -6.29 2.58 2.54
C GLY A 56 -5.53 1.36 3.03
N GLY A 57 -4.89 0.64 2.09
CA GLY A 57 -3.97 -0.46 2.38
C GLY A 57 -2.51 -0.04 2.26
N VAL A 58 -1.61 -0.91 2.72
CA VAL A 58 -0.17 -0.75 2.52
C VAL A 58 0.17 -1.05 1.05
N ILE A 59 1.03 -0.23 0.45
CA ILE A 59 1.54 -0.41 -0.92
C ILE A 59 3.06 -0.49 -0.92
N ASP A 60 3.64 -0.91 -2.05
CA ASP A 60 5.07 -0.78 -2.31
C ASP A 60 5.49 0.70 -2.22
N LEU A 61 6.51 0.97 -1.39
CA LEU A 61 7.15 2.29 -1.27
C LEU A 61 8.60 2.27 -1.78
N SER A 62 9.03 1.21 -2.49
CA SER A 62 10.40 1.09 -3.01
C SER A 62 10.76 2.22 -3.97
N TRP A 63 9.79 2.75 -4.72
CA TRP A 63 9.95 3.89 -5.62
C TRP A 63 10.31 5.19 -4.89
N ILE A 64 9.70 5.47 -3.72
CA ILE A 64 10.06 6.63 -2.88
C ILE A 64 11.52 6.52 -2.43
N LYS A 65 11.94 5.31 -2.05
CA LYS A 65 13.30 5.08 -1.55
C LYS A 65 14.38 5.18 -2.64
N ARG A 66 14.02 4.93 -3.91
CA ARG A 66 14.97 4.86 -5.04
C ARG A 66 15.16 6.20 -5.73
N ASP A 67 14.22 7.13 -5.59
CA ASP A 67 14.29 8.45 -6.23
C ASP A 67 14.80 9.52 -5.26
N ASP A 68 16.01 10.01 -5.52
CA ASP A 68 16.66 11.07 -4.73
C ASP A 68 15.93 12.42 -4.82
N LYS A 69 15.05 12.63 -5.81
CA LYS A 69 14.23 13.86 -5.93
C LYS A 69 13.10 13.91 -4.92
N ILE A 70 12.66 12.77 -4.39
CA ILE A 70 11.60 12.69 -3.37
C ILE A 70 12.22 12.93 -1.99
N GLY A 71 12.11 14.18 -1.52
CA GLY A 71 12.71 14.61 -0.26
C GLY A 71 11.87 14.28 0.99
N ALA A 72 10.59 14.00 0.83
CA ALA A 72 9.69 13.64 1.93
C ALA A 72 8.45 12.88 1.47
N ALA A 73 7.87 12.09 2.38
CA ALA A 73 6.59 11.44 2.21
C ALA A 73 5.69 11.67 3.43
N LEU A 74 4.42 12.01 3.20
CA LEU A 74 3.38 12.15 4.21
C LEU A 74 2.35 11.04 4.02
N TYR A 75 2.17 10.19 5.03
CA TYR A 75 1.10 9.18 5.03
C TYR A 75 -0.19 9.77 5.62
N GLY A 76 -1.21 9.90 4.79
CA GLY A 76 -2.52 10.47 5.14
C GLY A 76 -3.58 9.42 5.52
N GLY A 77 -3.38 8.15 5.15
CA GLY A 77 -4.37 7.10 5.33
C GLY A 77 -5.71 7.45 4.67
N GLN A 78 -6.83 7.07 5.29
CA GLN A 78 -8.17 7.49 4.90
C GLN A 78 -8.72 8.52 5.90
N GLY A 79 -8.31 9.78 5.74
CA GLY A 79 -8.62 10.88 6.68
C GLY A 79 -10.08 11.36 6.72
N GLY A 80 -11.01 10.67 6.06
CA GLY A 80 -12.41 11.08 5.96
C GLY A 80 -12.59 12.41 5.22
N MET A 81 -13.72 13.08 5.47
CA MET A 81 -14.10 14.31 4.77
C MET A 81 -13.10 15.47 4.96
N GLU A 82 -12.42 15.52 6.11
CA GLU A 82 -11.44 16.57 6.44
C GLU A 82 -9.98 16.13 6.19
N GLY A 83 -9.76 14.95 5.60
CA GLY A 83 -8.41 14.42 5.36
C GLY A 83 -7.55 15.37 4.51
N GLY A 84 -8.14 15.98 3.47
CA GLY A 84 -7.46 16.97 2.64
C GLY A 84 -7.00 18.19 3.44
N THR A 85 -7.90 18.77 4.25
CA THR A 85 -7.60 19.91 5.13
C THR A 85 -6.48 19.56 6.11
N ALA A 86 -6.57 18.40 6.75
CA ALA A 86 -5.58 17.94 7.72
C ALA A 86 -4.18 17.76 7.10
N MET A 87 -4.10 17.11 5.93
CA MET A 87 -2.83 16.93 5.21
C MET A 87 -2.22 18.28 4.79
N ALA A 88 -3.04 19.22 4.32
CA ALA A 88 -2.58 20.57 3.97
C ALA A 88 -2.01 21.33 5.19
N GLN A 89 -2.67 21.24 6.35
CA GLN A 89 -2.17 21.87 7.59
C GLN A 89 -0.80 21.32 8.01
N VAL A 90 -0.58 20.01 7.85
CA VAL A 90 0.73 19.39 8.14
C VAL A 90 1.79 19.87 7.14
N LEU A 91 1.49 19.86 5.84
CA LEU A 91 2.42 20.31 4.79
C LEU A 91 2.80 21.79 4.92
N CYS A 92 1.85 22.63 5.37
CA CYS A 92 2.08 24.04 5.62
C CYS A 92 2.72 24.33 7.01
N GLY A 93 2.98 23.30 7.81
CA GLY A 93 3.59 23.45 9.14
C GLY A 93 2.69 24.10 10.20
N LEU A 94 1.37 24.12 9.96
CA LEU A 94 0.39 24.61 10.94
C LEU A 94 0.21 23.63 12.10
N VAL A 95 0.47 22.35 11.85
CA VAL A 95 0.46 21.27 12.84
C VAL A 95 1.67 20.37 12.60
N ASN A 96 2.31 19.93 13.70
CA ASN A 96 3.41 18.96 13.61
C ASN A 96 2.88 17.52 13.43
N PRO A 97 3.46 16.73 12.52
CA PRO A 97 3.07 15.33 12.36
C PRO A 97 3.44 14.55 13.63
N SER A 98 2.49 13.79 14.17
CA SER A 98 2.66 13.01 15.40
C SER A 98 2.25 11.54 15.29
N GLY A 99 1.70 11.14 14.14
CA GLY A 99 1.27 9.76 13.88
C GLY A 99 2.41 8.73 13.98
N LYS A 100 2.04 7.49 14.27
CA LYS A 100 2.91 6.31 14.23
C LYS A 100 2.26 5.27 13.31
N LEU A 101 3.08 4.48 12.63
CA LEU A 101 2.58 3.41 11.77
C LEU A 101 1.88 2.36 12.63
N ALA A 102 0.64 2.05 12.29
CA ALA A 102 -0.13 0.98 12.91
C ALA A 102 0.17 -0.39 12.28
N ASP A 103 0.71 -0.40 11.05
CA ASP A 103 1.11 -1.60 10.33
C ASP A 103 2.55 -1.51 9.82
N THR A 104 3.11 -2.65 9.42
CA THR A 104 4.44 -2.75 8.82
C THR A 104 4.35 -2.45 7.34
N PHE A 105 5.17 -1.51 6.86
CA PHE A 105 5.41 -1.33 5.42
C PHE A 105 6.60 -2.20 5.03
N ALA A 106 6.31 -3.39 4.50
CA ALA A 106 7.34 -4.32 4.04
C ALA A 106 8.12 -3.75 2.85
N ALA A 107 9.39 -4.17 2.70
CA ALA A 107 10.22 -3.69 1.58
C ALA A 107 9.87 -4.37 0.26
N ARG A 108 9.33 -5.59 0.33
CA ARG A 108 8.76 -6.36 -0.78
C ARG A 108 7.53 -7.11 -0.27
N LEU A 109 6.63 -7.46 -1.19
CA LEU A 109 5.44 -8.23 -0.85
C LEU A 109 5.79 -9.58 -0.20
N GLU A 110 6.85 -10.25 -0.67
CA GLU A 110 7.29 -11.54 -0.15
C GLU A 110 7.92 -11.45 1.24
N ASP A 111 8.19 -10.24 1.75
CA ASP A 111 8.67 -10.08 3.12
C ASP A 111 7.51 -10.18 4.15
N TYR A 112 6.24 -10.16 3.69
CA TYR A 112 5.13 -10.58 4.54
C TYR A 112 5.06 -12.11 4.61
N PRO A 113 5.00 -12.70 5.83
CA PRO A 113 4.99 -14.16 6.00
C PRO A 113 3.80 -14.87 5.37
N SER A 114 2.67 -14.16 5.27
CA SER A 114 1.44 -14.72 4.72
C SER A 114 1.45 -14.80 3.20
N THR A 115 2.34 -14.07 2.50
CA THR A 115 2.28 -13.88 1.04
C THR A 115 2.26 -15.17 0.23
N GLU A 116 3.05 -16.17 0.62
CA GLU A 116 3.20 -17.41 -0.17
C GLU A 116 1.89 -18.22 -0.25
N ASN A 117 1.16 -18.32 0.86
CA ASN A 117 -0.04 -19.16 0.98
C ASN A 117 -1.34 -18.36 0.90
N PHE A 118 -1.25 -17.03 0.81
CA PHE A 118 -2.41 -16.15 0.71
C PHE A 118 -3.13 -16.38 -0.61
N HIS A 119 -4.43 -16.68 -0.56
CA HIS A 119 -5.29 -17.03 -1.70
C HIS A 119 -4.96 -18.35 -2.44
N GLU A 120 -4.32 -19.32 -1.80
CA GLU A 120 -4.13 -20.66 -2.40
C GLU A 120 -5.47 -21.39 -2.64
N SER A 121 -6.47 -21.18 -1.77
CA SER A 121 -7.80 -21.79 -1.86
C SER A 121 -8.92 -20.73 -1.77
N VAL A 122 -10.03 -21.00 -2.46
CA VAL A 122 -11.25 -20.17 -2.41
C VAL A 122 -12.15 -20.54 -1.22
N GLU A 123 -11.89 -21.68 -0.57
CA GLU A 123 -12.70 -22.19 0.55
C GLU A 123 -12.06 -21.93 1.91
N TYR A 124 -10.72 -21.88 1.96
CA TYR A 124 -9.96 -21.72 3.21
C TYR A 124 -8.61 -21.05 2.96
N VAL A 125 -7.99 -20.56 4.04
CA VAL A 125 -6.60 -20.08 4.05
C VAL A 125 -5.95 -20.66 5.30
N ASP A 126 -4.80 -21.33 5.14
CA ASP A 126 -4.05 -21.89 6.25
C ASP A 126 -3.06 -20.85 6.81
N TYR A 127 -3.23 -20.49 8.08
CA TYR A 127 -2.44 -19.48 8.79
C TYR A 127 -1.12 -20.09 9.27
N THR A 128 -0.24 -20.41 8.32
CA THR A 128 1.06 -21.05 8.57
C THR A 128 2.04 -20.17 9.34
N GLU A 129 1.84 -18.85 9.33
CA GLU A 129 2.66 -17.88 10.04
C GLU A 129 2.44 -17.91 11.55
N ASP A 130 1.35 -18.50 12.04
CA ASP A 130 0.99 -18.60 13.45
C ASP A 130 1.12 -17.24 14.17
N ARG A 131 2.07 -17.09 15.09
CA ARG A 131 2.30 -15.85 15.85
C ARG A 131 3.20 -14.85 15.13
N LEU A 132 3.81 -15.24 14.01
CA LEU A 132 4.77 -14.43 13.27
C LEU A 132 4.03 -13.56 12.26
N VAL A 133 3.24 -12.61 12.74
CA VAL A 133 2.52 -11.64 11.89
C VAL A 133 3.21 -10.27 11.96
N SER A 134 3.43 -9.64 10.80
CA SER A 134 3.90 -8.24 10.67
C SER A 134 5.14 -7.95 11.55
N VAL A 135 5.04 -7.04 12.53
CA VAL A 135 6.17 -6.59 13.37
C VAL A 135 6.88 -7.73 14.14
N LEU A 136 6.15 -8.79 14.51
CA LEU A 136 6.70 -9.93 15.27
C LEU A 136 7.79 -10.67 14.48
N VAL A 137 7.66 -10.73 13.17
CA VAL A 137 8.61 -11.38 12.25
C VAL A 137 9.96 -10.70 12.33
N ARG A 138 9.98 -9.37 12.29
CA ARG A 138 11.21 -8.57 12.26
C ARG A 138 11.92 -8.53 13.61
N ILE A 139 11.18 -8.58 14.72
CA ILE A 139 11.77 -8.66 16.06
C ILE A 139 12.49 -10.00 16.21
N LEU A 140 11.83 -11.12 15.89
CA LEU A 140 12.39 -12.45 16.12
C LEU A 140 13.52 -12.81 15.13
N THR A 141 13.44 -12.44 13.86
CA THR A 141 14.56 -12.64 12.90
C THR A 141 15.81 -11.85 13.30
N ARG A 142 15.68 -10.63 13.84
CA ARG A 142 16.83 -9.88 14.38
C ARG A 142 17.46 -10.54 15.61
N PHE A 143 16.69 -11.26 16.42
CA PHE A 143 17.22 -12.01 17.55
C PHE A 143 17.88 -13.33 17.12
N TYR A 144 17.37 -13.98 16.07
CA TYR A 144 17.89 -15.27 15.60
C TYR A 144 19.19 -15.12 14.78
N VAL A 145 19.35 -14.03 14.04
CA VAL A 145 20.56 -13.75 13.22
C VAL A 145 21.73 -13.17 14.05
N ARG A 146 21.48 -12.74 15.30
CA ARG A 146 22.49 -12.18 16.21
C ARG A 146 22.96 -13.15 17.32
N ARG A 147 22.61 -14.43 17.22
CA ARG A 147 23.24 -15.51 17.99
C ARG A 147 24.17 -16.30 17.09
#